data_AF-A0ABD7GNS0-F1
#
_entry.id   AF-A0ABD7GNS0-F1
#
_cell.length_a   1.000
_cell.length_b   1.000
_cell.length_c   1.000
_cell.angle_alpha   90.00
_cell.angle_beta   90.00
_cell.angle_gamma   90.00
#
_symmetry.space_group_name_H-M   'P 1'
#
loop_
_entity.id
_entity.type
_entity.pdbx_description
1 polymer ?
#
loop_
_entity_poly.entity_id
_entity_poly.type
_entity_poly.pdbx_seq_one_letter_code
_entity_poly.pdbx_strand_id
1 'polypeptide(L)'
;VTAVDKAGNATVPKTIIAPDTTAPSNLTATIDAAGEAITGVTEANAVVTVKNAAGIVVGTGTADATGKYSITLDKAYLNGESLN
;
A
#
# COMPACT_ATOMS: atom_id res chain seq x y z
N VAL A 1 -33.00 -7.29 0.47
CA VAL A 1 -34.05 -8.30 0.19
C VAL A 1 -35.38 -7.68 0.57
N THR A 2 -36.37 -7.67 -0.31
CA THR A 2 -37.71 -7.13 -0.04
C THR A 2 -38.75 -8.23 -0.20
N ALA A 3 -39.56 -8.46 0.83
CA ALA A 3 -40.76 -9.29 0.75
C ALA A 3 -41.99 -8.37 0.65
N VAL A 4 -42.93 -8.73 -0.21
CA VAL A 4 -44.20 -8.01 -0.43
C VAL A 4 -45.33 -8.97 -0.09
N ASP A 5 -46.24 -8.58 0.81
CA ASP A 5 -47.42 -9.38 1.14
C ASP A 5 -48.58 -9.13 0.16
N LYS A 6 -49.65 -9.94 0.27
CA LYS A 6 -50.83 -9.90 -0.61
C LYS A 6 -51.61 -8.57 -0.53
N ALA A 7 -51.36 -7.74 0.49
CA ALA A 7 -52.01 -6.45 0.72
C ALA A 7 -51.19 -5.24 0.20
N GLY A 8 -50.01 -5.49 -0.39
CA GLY A 8 -49.18 -4.43 -0.98
C GLY A 8 -48.25 -3.73 0.01
N ASN A 9 -48.09 -4.24 1.24
CA ASN A 9 -47.13 -3.70 2.19
C ASN A 9 -45.74 -4.22 1.85
N ALA A 10 -44.95 -3.39 1.15
CA ALA A 10 -43.55 -3.69 0.89
C ALA A 10 -42.70 -3.37 2.13
N THR A 11 -41.85 -4.31 2.51
CA THR A 11 -40.86 -4.09 3.57
C THR A 11 -39.81 -3.06 3.13
N VAL A 12 -39.44 -2.14 4.03
CA VAL A 12 -38.38 -1.14 3.79
C VAL A 12 -37.06 -1.88 3.51
N PRO A 13 -36.33 -1.55 2.44
CA PRO A 13 -35.06 -2.21 2.13
C PRO A 13 -34.05 -1.98 3.26
N LYS A 14 -33.57 -3.06 3.85
CA LYS A 14 -32.50 -3.04 4.85
C LYS A 14 -31.14 -3.14 4.15
N THR A 15 -30.36 -2.07 4.21
CA THR A 15 -28.98 -2.05 3.71
C THR A 15 -28.08 -2.74 4.74
N ILE A 16 -27.39 -3.81 4.32
CA ILE A 16 -26.30 -4.42 5.11
C ILE A 16 -25.00 -3.90 4.51
N ILE A 17 -24.24 -3.11 5.28
CA ILE A 17 -22.88 -2.72 4.94
C ILE A 17 -21.97 -3.80 5.53
N ALA A 18 -21.25 -4.53 4.68
CA ALA A 18 -20.24 -5.47 5.15
C ALA A 18 -19.00 -4.68 5.64
N PRO A 19 -18.42 -5.01 6.80
CA PRO A 19 -17.14 -4.44 7.22
C PRO A 19 -16.04 -4.86 6.25
N ASP A 20 -15.15 -3.93 5.89
CA ASP A 20 -13.90 -4.30 5.24
C ASP A 20 -12.98 -4.96 6.28
N THR A 21 -12.57 -6.20 6.00
CA THR A 21 -11.69 -7.00 6.87
C THR A 21 -10.39 -7.38 6.19
N THR A 22 -10.11 -6.84 5.00
CA THR A 22 -8.90 -7.19 4.24
C THR A 22 -7.74 -6.39 4.79
N ALA A 23 -6.77 -7.07 5.41
CA ALA A 23 -5.55 -6.41 5.87
C ALA A 23 -4.72 -5.93 4.67
N PRO A 24 -4.00 -4.81 4.81
CA PRO A 24 -3.09 -4.35 3.78
C PRO A 24 -2.06 -5.41 3.40
N SER A 25 -1.59 -5.39 2.16
CA SER A 25 -0.49 -6.27 1.77
C SER A 25 0.80 -5.90 2.49
N ASN A 26 1.65 -6.90 2.77
CA ASN A 26 2.91 -6.67 3.46
C ASN A 26 3.87 -5.86 2.58
N LEU A 27 4.50 -4.84 3.18
CA LEU A 27 5.59 -4.11 2.57
C LEU A 27 6.89 -4.91 2.72
N THR A 28 7.57 -5.18 1.60
CA THR A 28 8.94 -5.71 1.57
C THR A 28 9.85 -4.69 0.92
N ALA A 29 11.06 -4.53 1.44
CA ALA A 29 12.05 -3.59 0.92
C ALA A 29 13.44 -4.22 0.97
N THR A 30 14.15 -4.17 -0.16
CA THR A 30 15.52 -4.65 -0.32
C THR A 30 16.33 -3.57 -1.03
N ILE A 31 17.43 -3.13 -0.41
CA ILE A 31 18.38 -2.23 -1.05
C ILE A 31 19.30 -3.02 -1.99
N ASP A 32 19.63 -2.45 -3.13
CA ASP A 32 20.59 -3.03 -4.06
C ASP A 32 22.02 -3.02 -3.48
N ALA A 33 22.91 -3.80 -4.10
CA ALA A 33 24.30 -3.90 -3.64
C ALA A 33 25.10 -2.61 -3.84
N ALA A 34 24.61 -1.70 -4.69
CA ALA A 34 25.19 -0.39 -4.89
C ALA A 34 24.81 0.57 -3.75
N GLY A 35 23.63 0.41 -3.14
CA GLY A 35 23.08 1.34 -2.17
C GLY A 35 22.25 2.45 -2.80
N GLU A 36 21.93 2.35 -4.09
CA GLU A 36 21.34 3.42 -4.91
C GLU A 36 19.86 3.17 -5.21
N ALA A 37 19.37 1.95 -5.02
CA ALA A 37 17.99 1.61 -5.31
C ALA A 37 17.37 0.72 -4.24
N ILE A 38 16.10 0.97 -3.94
CA ILE A 38 15.26 0.08 -3.14
C ILE A 38 14.23 -0.56 -4.03
N THR A 39 14.16 -1.89 -3.96
CA THR A 39 13.14 -2.69 -4.64
C THR A 39 12.28 -3.40 -3.62
N GLY A 40 11.03 -3.68 -3.99
CA GLY A 40 10.12 -4.27 -3.04
C GLY A 40 8.75 -4.58 -3.60
N VAL A 41 7.88 -5.02 -2.70
CA VAL A 41 6.46 -5.27 -2.97
C VAL A 41 5.63 -4.58 -1.91
N THR A 42 4.56 -3.91 -2.31
CA THR A 42 3.54 -3.27 -1.47
C THR A 42 2.16 -3.42 -2.15
N GLU A 43 1.17 -2.64 -1.74
CA GLU A 43 -0.13 -2.59 -2.42
C GLU A 43 0.00 -2.00 -3.83
N ALA A 44 -0.77 -2.54 -4.77
CA ALA A 44 -0.79 -2.05 -6.13
C ALA A 44 -1.18 -0.57 -6.19
N ASN A 45 -0.42 0.24 -6.93
CA ASN A 45 -0.59 1.70 -7.02
C ASN A 45 -0.36 2.47 -5.71
N ALA A 46 0.22 1.84 -4.68
CA ALA A 46 0.59 2.56 -3.46
C ALA A 46 1.84 3.42 -3.66
N VAL A 47 1.87 4.57 -2.96
CA VAL A 47 3.03 5.46 -2.93
C VAL A 47 3.96 4.99 -1.81
N VAL A 48 5.20 4.71 -2.18
CA VAL A 48 6.28 4.32 -1.27
C VAL A 48 7.22 5.51 -1.11
N THR A 49 7.47 5.87 0.15
CA THR A 49 8.39 6.94 0.54
C THR A 49 9.50 6.31 1.35
N VAL A 50 10.75 6.58 0.96
CA VAL A 50 11.94 6.14 1.67
C VAL A 50 12.50 7.33 2.43
N LYS A 51 12.73 7.16 3.73
CA LYS A 51 13.33 8.15 4.60
C LYS A 51 14.60 7.61 5.22
N ASN A 52 15.52 8.50 5.58
CA ASN A 52 16.65 8.13 6.42
C ASN A 52 16.28 8.13 7.91
N ALA A 53 17.22 7.72 8.76
CA ALA A 53 17.06 7.71 10.22
C ALA A 53 16.73 9.09 10.83
N ALA A 54 17.05 10.20 10.15
CA ALA A 54 16.69 11.56 10.56
C ALA A 54 15.27 11.97 10.11
N GLY A 55 14.55 11.09 9.40
CA GLY A 55 13.20 11.33 8.88
C GLY A 55 13.16 12.14 7.57
N ILE A 56 14.32 12.41 6.96
CA ILE A 56 14.42 13.11 5.68
C ILE A 56 14.07 12.13 4.56
N VAL A 57 13.26 12.57 3.59
CA VAL A 57 12.93 11.78 2.40
C VAL A 57 14.13 11.73 1.47
N VAL A 58 14.52 10.52 1.10
CA VAL A 58 15.70 10.21 0.26
C VAL A 58 15.31 9.51 -1.04
N GLY A 59 14.04 9.11 -1.18
CA GLY A 59 13.50 8.54 -2.39
C GLY A 59 11.98 8.41 -2.32
N THR A 60 11.32 8.46 -3.47
CA THR A 60 9.87 8.24 -3.59
C THR A 60 9.57 7.48 -4.87
N GLY A 61 8.59 6.59 -4.84
CA GLY A 61 8.08 5.93 -6.05
C GLY A 61 6.71 5.32 -5.82
N THR A 62 6.09 4.87 -6.91
CA THR A 62 4.78 4.25 -6.88
C THR A 62 4.91 2.80 -7.30
N ALA A 63 4.21 1.91 -6.62
CA ALA A 63 4.13 0.52 -7.01
C ALA A 63 3.27 0.32 -8.26
N ASP A 64 3.64 -0.63 -9.10
CA ASP A 64 2.89 -0.98 -10.29
C ASP A 64 1.56 -1.69 -9.94
N ALA A 65 0.80 -2.09 -10.97
CA ALA A 65 -0.46 -2.81 -10.82
C ALA A 65 -0.34 -4.18 -10.12
N THR A 66 0.89 -4.70 -9.96
CA THR A 66 1.20 -5.94 -9.25
C THR A 66 1.78 -5.69 -7.85
N GLY A 67 1.93 -4.44 -7.44
CA GLY A 67 2.52 -4.05 -6.16
C GLY A 67 4.03 -3.97 -6.15
N LYS A 68 4.73 -4.21 -7.28
CA LYS A 68 6.19 -4.12 -7.34
C LYS A 68 6.63 -2.68 -7.50
N TYR A 69 7.70 -2.30 -6.82
CA TYR A 69 8.29 -0.97 -6.96
C TYR A 69 9.82 -1.03 -7.04
N SER A 70 10.38 0.01 -7.65
CA SER A 70 11.82 0.31 -7.67
C SER A 70 11.99 1.82 -7.47
N ILE A 71 12.74 2.22 -6.45
CA ILE A 71 12.96 3.61 -6.07
C ILE A 71 14.45 3.88 -6.15
N THR A 72 14.84 4.84 -6.97
CA THR A 72 16.20 5.39 -6.95
C THR A 72 16.34 6.36 -5.79
N LEU A 73 17.41 6.22 -5.03
CA LEU A 73 17.75 7.07 -3.90
C LEU A 73 18.56 8.29 -4.35
N ASP A 74 18.55 9.35 -3.54
CA ASP A 74 19.29 10.60 -3.79
C ASP A 74 20.82 10.43 -3.80
N LYS A 75 21.32 9.38 -3.12
CA LYS A 75 22.73 8.98 -3.08
C LYS A 75 22.86 7.49 -2.77
N ALA A 76 24.09 6.99 -2.82
CA ALA A 76 24.46 5.67 -2.31
C ALA A 76 24.36 5.59 -0.78
N TYR A 77 23.68 4.57 -0.25
CA TYR A 77 23.58 4.25 1.18
C TYR A 77 24.32 2.95 1.50
N LEU A 78 25.65 2.98 1.43
CA LEU A 78 26.53 1.82 1.63
C LEU A 78 27.11 1.70 3.04
N ASN A 79 26.99 2.74 3.86
CA ASN A 79 27.72 2.87 5.11
C ASN A 79 26.96 2.32 6.33
N GLY A 80 25.95 1.46 6.12
CA GLY A 80 25.10 0.93 7.19
C GLY A 80 24.04 1.91 7.70
N GLU A 81 23.70 2.91 6.88
CA GLU A 81 22.65 3.89 7.19
C GLU A 81 21.28 3.20 7.24
N SER A 82 20.47 3.51 8.27
CA SER A 82 19.11 2.97 8.37
C SER A 82 18.14 3.78 7.53
N LEU A 83 17.35 3.07 6.71
CA LEU A 83 16.27 3.61 5.89
C LEU A 83 14.93 3.07 6.39
N ASN A 84 13.92 3.94 6.44
CA ASN A 84 12.57 3.68 6.96
C ASN A 84 11.49 4.09 5.96
#